data_AF-A0A0L6V746-F1
#
_entry.id   AF-A0A0L6V746-F1
#
_cell.length_a   1.000
_cell.length_b   1.000
_cell.length_c   1.000
_cell.angle_alpha   90.00
_cell.angle_beta   90.00
_cell.angle_gamma   90.00
#
_symmetry.space_group_name_H-M   'P 1'
#
loop_
_entity.id
_entity.type
_entity.pdbx_description
1 polymer ?
#
loop_
_entity_poly.entity_id
_entity_poly.type
_entity_poly.pdbx_seq_one_letter_code
_entity_poly.pdbx_strand_id
1 'polypeptide(L)'
;MACGYEPSIMGIITALGYKNLDDYVLAKHTADMYLERFVPDIKEYEPKKLWDAIVAHFAEKTVENLANALDKLFDTQFNEGDMKKSVDTFRTAFQRVVEVSTTFDRKSLEAVAAVFALQQLPPSFAVFGQLQFAGFKDNQIEFHPFLKELEIELRCQTESVTKIAESSQALVVSQIPGATNNGASSNKKKGK
;
A
#
# COMPACT_ATOMS: atom_id res chain seq x y z
N MET A 1 3.35 -33.65 -18.83
CA MET A 1 4.50 -33.55 -17.92
C MET A 1 4.45 -32.19 -17.25
N ALA A 2 3.89 -32.12 -16.04
CA ALA A 2 3.95 -30.89 -15.24
C ALA A 2 5.31 -30.90 -14.52
N CYS A 3 6.12 -29.87 -14.76
CA CYS A 3 7.42 -29.71 -14.11
C CYS A 3 7.16 -29.47 -12.61
N GLY A 4 7.48 -30.46 -11.79
CA GLY A 4 7.34 -30.41 -10.34
C GLY A 4 8.39 -29.46 -9.77
N TYR A 5 7.98 -28.23 -9.47
CA TYR A 5 8.80 -27.31 -8.70
C TYR A 5 8.66 -27.73 -7.22
N GLU A 6 9.65 -28.44 -6.68
CA GLU A 6 9.74 -28.63 -5.24
C GLU A 6 10.03 -27.28 -4.57
N PRO A 7 9.17 -26.79 -3.67
CA PRO A 7 9.43 -25.54 -2.97
C PRO A 7 10.59 -25.76 -2.00
N SER A 8 11.73 -25.13 -2.28
CA SER A 8 12.79 -24.96 -1.29
C SER A 8 12.26 -24.14 -0.10
N ILE A 9 12.97 -24.16 1.05
CA ILE A 9 12.64 -23.31 2.20
C ILE A 9 12.53 -21.83 1.77
N MET A 10 13.39 -21.39 0.86
CA MET A 10 13.31 -20.06 0.25
C MET A 10 12.04 -19.87 -0.60
N GLY A 11 11.57 -20.91 -1.29
CA GLY A 11 10.29 -20.91 -2.00
C GLY A 11 9.10 -20.74 -1.05
N ILE A 12 9.13 -21.35 0.13
CA ILE A 12 8.10 -21.19 1.17
C ILE A 12 8.12 -19.78 1.75
N ILE A 13 9.30 -19.26 2.12
CA ILE A 13 9.44 -17.87 2.62
C ILE A 13 8.94 -16.87 1.58
N THR A 14 9.31 -17.07 0.31
CA THR A 14 8.86 -16.20 -0.79
C THR A 14 7.34 -16.28 -0.97
N ALA A 15 6.74 -17.47 -0.92
CA ALA A 15 5.29 -17.66 -1.02
C ALA A 15 4.53 -17.06 0.17
N LEU A 16 5.11 -17.10 1.37
CA LEU A 16 4.57 -16.43 2.55
C LEU A 16 4.64 -14.92 2.40
N GLY A 17 5.74 -14.37 1.86
CA GLY A 17 5.83 -12.94 1.52
C GLY A 17 4.76 -12.49 0.53
N TYR A 18 4.45 -13.29 -0.49
CA TYR A 18 3.33 -13.00 -1.40
C TYR A 18 1.96 -12.93 -0.71
N LYS A 19 1.82 -13.57 0.46
CA LYS A 19 0.61 -13.54 1.28
C LYS A 19 0.69 -12.53 2.44
N ASN A 20 1.73 -11.69 2.49
CA ASN A 20 2.05 -10.82 3.64
C ASN A 20 2.19 -11.61 4.97
N LEU A 21 2.66 -12.86 4.88
CA LEU A 21 2.90 -13.76 6.00
C LEU A 21 4.39 -13.98 6.31
N ASP A 22 5.29 -13.30 5.58
CA ASP A 22 6.74 -13.40 5.74
C ASP A 22 7.25 -13.00 7.13
N ASP A 23 6.65 -11.99 7.78
CA ASP A 23 7.04 -11.62 9.14
C ASP A 23 6.75 -12.72 10.17
N TYR A 24 5.82 -13.65 9.89
CA TYR A 24 5.48 -14.73 10.83
C TYR A 24 6.54 -15.84 10.89
N VAL A 25 7.42 -15.91 9.89
CA VAL A 25 8.58 -16.82 9.90
C VAL A 25 9.82 -16.13 10.47
N LEU A 26 9.83 -14.79 10.51
CA LEU A 26 11.00 -13.99 10.85
C LEU A 26 10.88 -13.23 12.19
N ALA A 27 9.69 -13.15 12.79
CA ALA A 27 9.51 -12.52 14.09
C ALA A 27 10.03 -13.42 15.23
N LYS A 28 11.26 -13.10 15.66
CA LYS A 28 11.90 -13.45 16.95
C LYS A 28 12.20 -14.92 17.27
N HIS A 29 11.84 -15.87 16.42
CA HIS A 29 12.30 -17.25 16.51
C HIS A 29 12.87 -17.70 15.17
N THR A 30 14.08 -18.24 15.18
CA THR A 30 14.78 -18.79 14.01
C THR A 30 13.83 -19.71 13.25
N ALA A 31 13.82 -19.67 11.91
CA ALA A 31 12.93 -20.46 11.05
C ALA A 31 12.87 -21.96 11.43
N ASP A 32 13.96 -22.47 12.01
CA ASP A 32 14.07 -23.83 12.56
C ASP A 32 13.07 -24.15 13.70
N MET A 33 12.75 -23.19 14.59
CA MET A 33 11.83 -23.41 15.72
C MET A 33 10.35 -23.55 15.32
N TYR A 34 9.93 -22.88 14.24
CA TYR A 34 8.55 -22.99 13.77
C TYR A 34 8.35 -24.23 12.90
N LEU A 35 9.38 -24.68 12.19
CA LEU A 35 9.31 -25.90 11.38
C LEU A 35 9.07 -27.14 12.25
N GLU A 36 9.65 -27.25 13.45
CA GLU A 36 9.39 -28.36 14.38
C GLU A 36 7.91 -28.48 14.80
N ARG A 37 7.17 -27.36 14.83
CA ARG A 37 5.74 -27.35 15.16
C ARG A 37 4.86 -27.93 14.05
N PHE A 38 5.33 -27.87 12.80
CA PHE A 38 4.59 -28.34 11.62
C PHE A 38 5.19 -29.59 10.96
N VAL A 39 6.46 -29.90 11.24
CA VAL A 39 7.21 -31.04 10.69
C VAL A 39 7.87 -31.79 11.85
N PRO A 40 7.23 -32.84 12.38
CA PRO A 40 7.79 -33.66 13.45
C PRO A 40 9.01 -34.47 13.02
N ASP A 41 9.10 -34.83 11.73
CA ASP A 41 10.25 -35.52 11.13
C ASP A 41 10.54 -34.98 9.72
N ILE A 42 11.71 -34.36 9.54
CA ILE A 42 12.19 -33.78 8.27
C ILE A 42 12.35 -34.87 7.19
N LYS A 43 12.39 -36.16 7.57
CA LYS A 43 12.52 -37.29 6.64
C LYS A 43 11.21 -37.70 5.95
N GLU A 44 10.04 -37.33 6.50
CA GLU A 44 8.71 -37.58 5.91
C GLU A 44 8.10 -36.30 5.30
N TYR A 45 8.96 -35.38 4.86
CA TYR A 45 8.59 -34.05 4.40
C TYR A 45 7.78 -34.07 3.10
N GLU A 46 6.48 -33.75 3.20
CA GLU A 46 5.64 -33.40 2.05
C GLU A 46 5.43 -31.87 2.00
N PRO A 47 6.03 -31.15 1.04
CA PRO A 47 5.97 -29.69 0.97
C PRO A 47 4.53 -29.14 0.95
N LYS A 48 3.62 -29.87 0.29
CA LYS A 48 2.21 -29.47 0.18
C LYS A 48 1.48 -29.60 1.52
N LYS A 49 1.70 -30.70 2.25
CA LYS A 49 1.09 -30.90 3.58
C LYS A 49 1.57 -29.84 4.56
N LEU A 50 2.87 -29.51 4.51
CA LEU A 50 3.42 -28.42 5.31
C LEU A 50 2.77 -27.08 4.96
N TRP A 51 2.69 -26.75 3.67
CA TRP A 51 2.04 -25.54 3.20
C TRP A 51 0.58 -25.44 3.67
N ASP A 52 -0.19 -26.51 3.49
CA ASP A 52 -1.59 -26.57 3.90
C ASP A 52 -1.72 -26.45 5.43
N ALA A 53 -0.81 -27.05 6.22
CA ALA A 53 -0.80 -26.94 7.68
C ALA A 53 -0.45 -25.53 8.16
N ILE A 54 0.51 -24.86 7.52
CA ILE A 54 0.86 -23.46 7.79
C ILE A 54 -0.34 -22.55 7.48
N VAL A 55 -0.90 -22.70 6.28
CA VAL A 55 -2.08 -21.92 5.85
C VAL A 55 -3.23 -22.13 6.81
N ALA A 56 -3.50 -23.38 7.21
CA ALA A 56 -4.57 -23.72 8.15
C ALA A 56 -4.35 -23.08 9.53
N HIS A 57 -3.13 -23.19 10.09
CA HIS A 57 -2.82 -22.62 11.40
C HIS A 57 -2.98 -21.10 11.43
N PHE A 58 -2.49 -20.39 10.41
CA PHE A 58 -2.64 -18.94 10.39
C PHE A 58 -4.07 -18.49 10.00
N ALA A 59 -4.83 -19.31 9.28
CA ALA A 59 -6.23 -19.04 8.94
C ALA A 59 -7.19 -19.46 10.08
N GLU A 60 -6.68 -20.13 11.10
CA GLU A 60 -7.45 -20.52 12.26
C GLU A 60 -7.94 -19.28 13.01
N LYS A 61 -9.21 -19.30 13.41
CA LYS A 61 -9.88 -18.13 14.00
C LYS A 61 -9.61 -18.02 15.50
N THR A 62 -8.34 -17.92 15.85
CA THR A 62 -7.88 -17.76 17.23
C THR A 62 -7.72 -16.27 17.57
N VAL A 63 -7.83 -15.93 18.85
CA VAL A 63 -7.61 -14.56 19.34
C VAL A 63 -6.18 -14.10 19.07
N GLU A 64 -5.21 -15.00 19.15
CA GLU A 64 -3.80 -14.73 18.84
C GLU A 64 -3.61 -14.34 17.36
N ASN A 65 -4.19 -15.11 16.43
CA ASN A 65 -4.12 -14.79 15.01
C ASN A 65 -4.83 -13.48 14.67
N LEU A 66 -5.93 -13.17 15.35
CA LEU A 66 -6.62 -11.90 15.21
C LEU A 66 -5.78 -10.72 15.71
N ALA A 67 -5.17 -10.84 16.89
CA ALA A 67 -4.29 -9.81 17.44
C ALA A 67 -3.13 -9.53 16.49
N ASN A 68 -2.45 -10.57 16.00
CA ASN A 68 -1.36 -10.41 15.05
C ASN A 68 -1.81 -9.79 13.71
N ALA A 69 -3.02 -10.15 13.23
CA ALA A 69 -3.57 -9.55 12.01
C ALA A 69 -3.92 -8.06 12.21
N LEU A 70 -4.40 -7.68 13.40
CA LEU A 70 -4.69 -6.29 13.75
C LEU A 70 -3.41 -5.46 13.90
N ASP A 71 -2.37 -6.01 14.54
CA ASP A 71 -1.07 -5.35 14.65
C ASP A 71 -0.54 -5.00 13.25
N LYS A 72 -0.58 -5.95 12.30
CA LYS A 72 -0.18 -5.70 10.91
C LYS A 72 -1.05 -4.66 10.20
N LEU A 73 -2.36 -4.67 10.45
CA LEU A 73 -3.26 -3.66 9.91
C LEU A 73 -2.87 -2.26 10.41
N PHE A 74 -2.57 -2.14 11.70
CA PHE A 74 -2.22 -0.87 12.35
C PHE A 74 -0.76 -0.43 12.12
N ASP A 75 0.13 -1.33 11.74
CA ASP A 75 1.50 -0.99 11.31
C ASP A 75 1.55 -0.45 9.88
N THR A 76 0.44 -0.50 9.13
CA THR A 76 0.41 -0.01 7.75
C THR A 76 0.53 1.51 7.71
N GLN A 77 1.62 2.01 7.14
CA GLN A 77 1.85 3.43 6.92
C GLN A 77 1.46 3.85 5.50
N PHE A 78 0.74 4.96 5.39
CA PHE A 78 0.41 5.57 4.10
C PHE A 78 1.54 6.52 3.70
N ASN A 79 2.44 6.04 2.84
CA ASN A 79 3.58 6.82 2.38
C ASN A 79 3.23 7.56 1.09
N GLU A 80 3.43 8.87 1.05
CA GLU A 80 3.05 9.69 -0.11
C GLU A 80 3.74 9.26 -1.42
N GLY A 81 5.01 8.84 -1.34
CA GLY A 81 5.77 8.36 -2.49
C GLY A 81 5.38 6.97 -3.01
N ASP A 82 4.62 6.18 -2.26
CA ASP A 82 4.21 4.82 -2.64
C ASP A 82 2.78 4.49 -2.16
N MET A 83 1.89 5.47 -2.29
CA MET A 83 0.54 5.39 -1.72
C MET A 83 -0.24 4.18 -2.25
N LYS A 84 -0.06 3.84 -3.53
CA LYS A 84 -0.73 2.69 -4.14
C LYS A 84 -0.35 1.39 -3.43
N LYS A 85 0.94 1.18 -3.18
CA LYS A 85 1.41 0.00 -2.44
C LYS A 85 0.89 0.02 -1.00
N SER A 86 0.91 1.17 -0.33
CA SER A 86 0.33 1.32 1.02
C SER A 86 -1.15 0.90 1.06
N VAL A 87 -1.95 1.34 0.09
CA VAL A 87 -3.37 0.96 -0.01
C VAL A 87 -3.55 -0.53 -0.27
N ASP A 88 -2.75 -1.13 -1.15
CA ASP A 88 -2.82 -2.57 -1.43
C ASP A 88 -2.38 -3.43 -0.23
N THR A 89 -1.34 -3.00 0.49
CA THR A 89 -0.92 -3.62 1.75
C THR A 89 -2.03 -3.53 2.80
N PHE A 90 -2.61 -2.33 2.98
CA PHE A 90 -3.70 -2.11 3.94
C PHE A 90 -4.92 -2.98 3.63
N ARG A 91 -5.31 -3.05 2.35
CA ARG A 91 -6.40 -3.92 1.87
C ARG A 91 -6.15 -5.39 2.21
N THR A 92 -4.93 -5.86 1.98
CA THR A 92 -4.56 -7.26 2.21
C THR A 92 -4.55 -7.57 3.71
N ALA A 93 -3.99 -6.67 4.53
CA ALA A 93 -4.02 -6.80 5.99
C ALA A 93 -5.46 -6.81 6.54
N PHE A 94 -6.34 -5.95 6.00
CA PHE A 94 -7.74 -5.90 6.42
C PHE A 94 -8.49 -7.18 6.06
N GLN A 95 -8.31 -7.70 4.84
CA GLN A 95 -8.88 -8.98 4.45
C GLN A 95 -8.48 -10.09 5.43
N ARG A 96 -7.22 -10.07 5.88
CA ARG A 96 -6.74 -11.04 6.85
C ARG A 96 -7.46 -10.93 8.19
N VAL A 97 -7.63 -9.72 8.72
CA VAL A 97 -8.41 -9.48 9.95
C VAL A 97 -9.83 -10.04 9.82
N VAL A 98 -10.49 -9.82 8.68
CA VAL A 98 -11.84 -10.33 8.44
C VAL A 98 -11.87 -11.87 8.38
N GLU A 99 -10.86 -12.52 7.82
CA GLU A 99 -10.77 -13.98 7.74
C GLU A 99 -10.64 -14.64 9.12
N VAL A 100 -9.80 -14.07 9.99
CA VAL A 100 -9.47 -14.65 11.30
C VAL A 100 -10.37 -14.15 12.44
N SER A 101 -11.17 -13.10 12.20
CA SER A 101 -12.12 -12.58 13.19
C SER A 101 -13.28 -13.55 13.44
N THR A 102 -13.51 -13.84 14.73
CA THR A 102 -14.74 -14.47 15.25
C THR A 102 -15.49 -13.57 16.20
N THR A 103 -14.85 -12.53 16.73
CA THR A 103 -15.34 -11.70 17.83
C THR A 103 -15.96 -10.39 17.36
N PHE A 104 -15.45 -9.82 16.27
CA PHE A 104 -15.95 -8.56 15.73
C PHE A 104 -16.82 -8.82 14.51
N ASP A 105 -17.98 -8.15 14.46
CA ASP A 105 -18.78 -8.12 13.26
C ASP A 105 -18.06 -7.34 12.16
N ARG A 106 -18.35 -7.70 10.91
CA ARG A 106 -17.69 -7.12 9.75
C ARG A 106 -17.88 -5.60 9.66
N LYS A 107 -19.04 -5.07 10.05
CA LYS A 107 -19.32 -3.63 9.94
C LYS A 107 -18.48 -2.83 10.93
N SER A 108 -18.33 -3.33 12.16
CA SER A 108 -17.44 -2.73 13.16
C SER A 108 -15.98 -2.72 12.67
N LEU A 109 -15.52 -3.81 12.06
CA LEU A 109 -14.16 -3.88 11.49
C LEU A 109 -13.98 -2.88 10.33
N GLU A 110 -14.94 -2.80 9.42
CA GLU A 110 -14.90 -1.88 8.28
C GLU A 110 -14.86 -0.42 8.75
N ALA A 111 -15.67 -0.06 9.75
CA ALA A 111 -15.69 1.27 10.33
C ALA A 111 -14.36 1.63 11.02
N VAL A 112 -13.83 0.73 11.87
CA VAL A 112 -12.54 0.95 12.55
C VAL A 112 -11.42 1.08 11.54
N ALA A 113 -11.38 0.23 10.52
CA ALA A 113 -10.33 0.28 9.50
C ALA A 113 -10.41 1.58 8.66
N ALA A 114 -11.61 2.05 8.30
CA ALA A 114 -11.76 3.32 7.59
C ALA A 114 -11.33 4.53 8.44
N VAL A 115 -11.73 4.57 9.72
CA VAL A 115 -11.32 5.64 10.65
C VAL A 115 -9.81 5.63 10.85
N PHE A 116 -9.22 4.44 11.04
CA PHE A 116 -7.77 4.29 11.17
C PHE A 116 -7.04 4.76 9.92
N ALA A 117 -7.48 4.34 8.73
CA ALA A 117 -6.89 4.78 7.47
C ALA A 117 -6.88 6.31 7.36
N LEU A 118 -8.03 6.95 7.63
CA LEU A 118 -8.16 8.41 7.59
C LEU A 118 -7.24 9.13 8.58
N GLN A 119 -7.02 8.57 9.76
CA GLN A 119 -6.08 9.13 10.74
C GLN A 119 -4.62 9.03 10.30
N GLN A 120 -4.28 8.02 9.52
CA GLN A 120 -2.91 7.77 9.06
C GLN A 120 -2.61 8.33 7.67
N LEU A 121 -3.58 8.97 7.01
CA LEU A 121 -3.34 9.59 5.72
C LEU A 121 -2.32 10.74 5.82
N PRO A 122 -1.44 10.90 4.82
CA PRO A 122 -0.55 12.05 4.74
C PRO A 122 -1.31 13.37 4.72
N PRO A 123 -0.66 14.48 5.14
CA PRO A 123 -1.27 15.81 5.13
C PRO A 123 -1.82 16.26 3.77
N SER A 124 -1.26 15.76 2.66
CA SER A 124 -1.78 16.04 1.31
C SER A 124 -3.21 15.56 1.09
N PHE A 125 -3.69 14.61 1.88
CA PHE A 125 -5.07 14.08 1.82
C PHE A 125 -5.99 14.70 2.89
N ALA A 126 -5.57 15.76 3.59
CA ALA A 126 -6.35 16.33 4.69
C ALA A 126 -7.78 16.77 4.29
N VAL A 127 -7.93 17.35 3.09
CA VAL A 127 -9.25 17.77 2.56
C VAL A 127 -10.14 16.56 2.31
N PHE A 128 -9.59 15.51 1.69
CA PHE A 128 -10.30 14.25 1.48
C PHE A 128 -10.76 13.66 2.81
N GLY A 129 -9.87 13.61 3.82
CA GLY A 129 -10.23 13.09 5.13
C GLY A 129 -11.36 13.86 5.80
N GLN A 130 -11.34 15.20 5.75
CA GLN A 130 -12.43 16.02 6.27
C GLN A 130 -13.76 15.76 5.57
N LEU A 131 -13.75 15.62 4.24
CA LEU A 131 -14.94 15.30 3.45
C LEU A 131 -15.50 13.91 3.80
N GLN A 132 -14.63 12.92 4.00
CA GLN A 132 -15.03 11.58 4.43
C GLN A 132 -15.68 11.61 5.81
N PHE A 133 -15.05 12.27 6.79
CA PHE A 133 -15.62 12.41 8.13
C PHE A 133 -16.97 13.14 8.13
N ALA A 134 -17.17 14.14 7.28
CA ALA A 134 -18.44 14.83 7.13
C ALA A 134 -19.51 13.98 6.40
N GLY A 135 -19.07 13.08 5.51
CA GLY A 135 -19.93 12.22 4.70
C GLY A 135 -20.39 10.94 5.40
N PHE A 136 -19.63 10.45 6.39
CA PHE A 136 -19.99 9.25 7.12
C PHE A 136 -21.27 9.46 7.94
N LYS A 137 -22.26 8.61 7.67
CA LYS A 137 -23.45 8.45 8.50
C LYS A 137 -23.23 7.27 9.44
N ASP A 138 -23.79 7.36 10.65
CA ASP A 138 -23.49 6.50 11.82
C ASP A 138 -23.44 4.98 11.56
N ASN A 139 -24.03 4.46 10.48
CA ASN A 139 -24.14 3.01 10.22
C ASN A 139 -23.72 2.54 8.80
N GLN A 140 -23.08 3.37 7.97
CA GLN A 140 -22.83 3.06 6.55
C GLN A 140 -21.36 3.16 6.11
N ILE A 141 -20.43 3.09 7.05
CA ILE A 141 -19.01 3.08 6.70
C ILE A 141 -18.67 1.69 6.14
N GLU A 142 -18.63 1.61 4.81
CA GLU A 142 -18.22 0.42 4.09
C GLU A 142 -16.77 0.60 3.62
N PHE A 143 -15.94 -0.39 3.91
CA PHE A 143 -14.50 -0.32 3.66
C PHE A 143 -14.15 -0.30 2.16
N HIS A 144 -14.84 -1.08 1.35
CA HIS A 144 -14.56 -1.17 -0.08
C HIS A 144 -14.89 0.12 -0.85
N PRO A 145 -16.08 0.73 -0.68
CA PRO A 145 -16.37 2.05 -1.22
C PRO A 145 -15.36 3.11 -0.79
N PHE A 146 -15.01 3.14 0.50
CA PHE A 146 -14.00 4.04 1.03
C PHE A 146 -12.64 3.89 0.30
N LEU A 147 -12.12 2.67 0.17
CA LEU A 147 -10.85 2.45 -0.54
C LEU A 147 -10.92 2.88 -2.00
N LYS A 148 -12.05 2.67 -2.66
CA LYS A 148 -12.23 3.10 -4.06
C LYS A 148 -12.18 4.61 -4.19
N GLU A 149 -12.80 5.33 -3.25
CA GLU A 149 -12.75 6.80 -3.23
C GLU A 149 -11.33 7.30 -2.94
N LEU A 150 -10.60 6.65 -2.03
CA LEU A 150 -9.20 6.95 -1.77
C LEU A 150 -8.30 6.73 -3.01
N GLU A 151 -8.52 5.65 -3.76
CA GLU A 151 -7.81 5.40 -5.02
C GLU A 151 -8.13 6.43 -6.11
N ILE A 152 -9.39 6.90 -6.17
CA ILE A 152 -9.79 7.97 -7.08
C ILE A 152 -9.05 9.27 -6.73
N GLU A 153 -9.03 9.63 -5.44
CA GLU A 153 -8.32 10.82 -4.96
C GLU A 153 -6.82 10.73 -5.25
N LEU A 154 -6.20 9.56 -5.03
CA LEU A 154 -4.80 9.32 -5.38
C LEU A 154 -4.51 9.61 -6.87
N ARG A 155 -5.40 9.18 -7.76
CA ARG A 155 -5.26 9.46 -9.20
C ARG A 155 -5.38 10.96 -9.47
N CYS A 156 -6.35 11.64 -8.85
CA CYS A 156 -6.53 13.09 -8.99
C CYS A 156 -5.30 13.88 -8.51
N GLN A 157 -4.68 13.50 -7.39
CA GLN A 157 -3.45 14.14 -6.92
C GLN A 157 -2.29 13.93 -7.89
N THR A 158 -2.10 12.69 -8.38
CA THR A 158 -1.06 12.37 -9.36
C THR A 158 -1.20 13.21 -10.64
N GLU A 159 -2.43 13.38 -11.12
CA GLU A 159 -2.73 14.20 -12.29
C GLU A 159 -2.49 15.70 -12.03
N SER A 160 -2.80 16.20 -10.83
CA SER A 160 -2.58 17.60 -10.47
C SER A 160 -1.08 17.96 -10.40
N VAL A 161 -0.26 17.07 -9.81
CA VAL A 161 1.19 17.24 -9.73
C VAL A 161 1.83 17.20 -11.12
N THR A 162 1.38 16.31 -11.98
CA THR A 162 1.88 16.19 -13.36
C THR A 162 1.62 17.47 -14.16
N LYS A 163 0.40 18.02 -14.07
CA LYS A 163 0.04 19.29 -14.75
C LYS A 163 0.84 20.50 -14.24
N ILE A 164 1.14 20.57 -12.94
CA ILE A 164 1.96 21.63 -12.36
C ILE A 164 3.42 21.51 -12.81
N ALA A 165 3.95 20.29 -12.89
CA ALA A 165 5.30 20.03 -13.39
C ALA A 165 5.44 20.43 -14.88
N GLU A 166 4.45 20.09 -15.71
CA GLU A 166 4.41 20.50 -17.13
C GLU A 166 4.27 22.02 -17.29
N SER A 167 3.43 22.67 -16.48
CA SER A 167 3.27 24.13 -16.48
C SER A 167 4.54 24.86 -16.03
N SER A 168 5.25 24.32 -15.03
CA SER A 168 6.49 24.87 -14.51
C SER A 168 7.64 24.73 -15.52
N GLN A 169 7.69 23.62 -16.28
CA GLN A 169 8.65 23.45 -17.38
C GLN A 169 8.36 24.39 -18.56
N ALA A 170 7.08 24.64 -18.88
CA ALA A 170 6.69 25.60 -19.91
C ALA A 170 7.03 27.05 -19.55
N LEU A 171 6.92 27.43 -18.28
CA LEU A 171 7.31 28.75 -17.76
C LEU A 171 8.83 29.00 -17.85
N VAL A 172 9.66 27.96 -17.66
CA VAL A 172 11.12 28.06 -17.80
C VAL A 172 11.55 28.29 -19.26
N VAL A 173 10.85 27.70 -20.23
CA VAL A 173 11.17 27.87 -21.66
C VAL A 173 10.83 29.28 -22.18
N SER A 174 9.87 29.98 -21.57
CA SER A 174 9.46 31.32 -22.03
C SER A 174 10.38 32.47 -21.57
N GLN A 175 11.39 32.21 -20.73
CA GLN A 175 12.28 33.26 -20.18
C GLN A 175 13.58 33.47 -20.96
N ILE A 176 13.68 33.07 -22.23
CA ILE A 176 14.83 33.46 -23.08
C ILE A 176 14.58 34.89 -23.60
N PRO A 177 15.31 35.93 -23.14
CA PRO A 177 15.17 37.29 -23.65
C PRO A 177 16.09 37.43 -24.87
N GLY A 178 15.53 37.26 -26.06
CA GLY A 178 16.21 37.51 -27.34
C GLY A 178 15.71 38.79 -28.01
N ALA A 179 15.74 39.93 -27.31
CA ALA A 179 15.43 41.23 -27.91
C ALA A 179 16.71 42.06 -28.04
N THR A 180 17.40 41.91 -29.17
CA THR A 180 18.31 42.95 -29.68
C THR A 180 17.87 43.28 -31.10
N ASN A 181 17.03 44.31 -31.20
CA ASN A 181 16.65 44.96 -32.44
C ASN A 181 17.87 45.66 -33.03
N ASN A 182 18.30 45.26 -34.23
CA ASN A 182 19.22 46.05 -35.04
C ASN A 182 18.67 46.16 -36.47
N GLY A 183 18.14 47.34 -36.77
CA GLY A 183 17.84 47.87 -38.09
C GLY A 183 17.47 49.35 -37.91
N ALA A 184 17.92 50.33 -38.70
CA ALA A 184 18.79 50.32 -39.87
C ALA A 184 19.29 51.76 -40.12
N SER A 185 20.29 51.84 -41.01
CA SER A 185 20.49 52.91 -42.00
C SER A 185 21.31 54.16 -41.65
N SER A 186 22.32 54.32 -42.52
CA SER A 186 23.25 55.41 -42.76
C SER A 186 22.61 56.79 -43.03
N ASN A 187 23.24 57.87 -42.54
CA ASN A 187 23.44 59.06 -43.38
C ASN A 187 24.60 59.99 -42.96
N LYS A 188 25.18 60.61 -44.00
CA LYS A 188 26.31 61.56 -44.09
C LYS A 188 25.95 62.95 -43.55
N LYS A 189 26.83 63.65 -42.80
CA LYS A 189 27.29 65.04 -43.13
C LYS A 189 28.26 65.69 -42.11
N LYS A 190 29.20 66.43 -42.72
CA LYS A 190 30.25 67.37 -42.30
C LYS A 190 29.89 68.46 -41.25
N GLY A 191 30.95 68.95 -40.57
CA GLY A 191 31.08 70.29 -39.97
C GLY A 191 31.39 70.21 -38.46
N LYS A 192 32.41 70.86 -37.90
CA LYS A 192 33.26 71.98 -38.30
C LYS A 192 34.57 71.88 -37.50
#